data_AF-A0A8J7JMI8-F1
#
_entry.id   AF-A0A8J7JMI8-F1
#
_cell.length_a   1.000
_cell.length_b   1.000
_cell.length_c   1.000
_cell.angle_alpha   90.00
_cell.angle_beta   90.00
_cell.angle_gamma   90.00
#
_symmetry.space_group_name_H-M   'P 1'
#
loop_
_entity.id
_entity.type
_entity.pdbx_description
1 polymer ?
#
loop_
_entity_poly.entity_id
_entity_poly.type
_entity_poly.pdbx_seq_one_letter_code
_entity_poly.pdbx_strand_id
1 'polypeptide(L)'
;MKRRANLGWAIALLLTSMGCTQAQPNHPPRTLQIEQTWQLQPGHSIAGHRIVSGLGDISVQVKGNRVYAPFDGTVEPHATDCVFFSSSQVPAYLIRLCGIQRSRFGDVREGEAIGNSTLLQVAVLRRQPSGQWALVEPSTSILERTLRKP
;
A
#
# COMPACT_ATOMS: atom_id res chain seq x y z
N MET A 1 -32.48 -17.96 70.48
CA MET A 1 -31.52 -17.33 69.55
C MET A 1 -32.23 -17.01 68.23
N LYS A 2 -32.57 -15.74 67.98
CA LYS A 2 -33.23 -15.29 66.74
C LYS A 2 -32.19 -14.69 65.80
N ARG A 3 -31.94 -15.32 64.64
CA ARG A 3 -31.09 -14.76 63.58
C ARG A 3 -31.93 -13.80 62.74
N ARG A 4 -31.58 -12.52 62.74
CA ARG A 4 -32.08 -11.54 61.75
C ARG A 4 -31.20 -11.66 60.51
N ALA A 5 -31.80 -12.03 59.38
CA ALA A 5 -31.14 -12.11 58.09
C ALA A 5 -31.01 -10.69 57.51
N ASN A 6 -29.77 -10.24 57.30
CA ASN A 6 -29.45 -8.96 56.65
C ASN A 6 -29.62 -9.11 55.13
N LEU A 7 -30.84 -8.85 54.67
CA LEU A 7 -31.23 -8.71 53.27
C LEU A 7 -30.81 -7.32 52.76
N GLY A 8 -29.52 -7.06 52.59
CA GLY A 8 -29.03 -5.71 52.24
C GLY A 8 -27.83 -5.64 51.31
N TRP A 9 -27.23 -6.78 50.93
CA TRP A 9 -25.94 -6.79 50.23
C TRP A 9 -25.98 -7.30 48.78
N ALA A 10 -27.18 -7.52 48.22
CA ALA A 10 -27.32 -8.06 46.85
C ALA A 10 -27.49 -6.99 45.76
N ILE A 11 -27.66 -5.70 46.09
CA ILE A 11 -27.98 -4.65 45.10
C ILE A 11 -26.73 -3.88 44.63
N ALA A 12 -25.59 -3.99 45.33
CA ALA A 12 -24.40 -3.19 45.03
C ALA A 12 -23.53 -3.71 43.87
N LEU A 13 -23.77 -4.91 43.32
CA LEU A 13 -22.90 -5.52 42.31
C LEU A 13 -23.43 -5.48 40.86
N LEU A 14 -24.61 -4.90 40.61
CA LEU A 14 -25.27 -4.95 39.30
C LEU A 14 -25.13 -3.68 38.44
N LEU A 15 -24.32 -2.70 38.86
CA LEU A 15 -24.23 -1.39 38.19
C LEU A 15 -22.89 -1.09 37.48
N THR A 16 -21.96 -2.03 37.40
CA THR A 16 -20.61 -1.79 36.83
C THR A 16 -20.42 -2.22 35.37
N SER A 17 -21.49 -2.56 34.63
CA SER A 17 -21.40 -2.99 33.23
C SER A 17 -21.85 -1.93 32.20
N MET A 18 -21.86 -0.64 32.56
CA MET A 18 -21.95 0.43 31.56
C MET A 18 -20.62 0.54 30.81
N GLY A 19 -20.55 -0.19 29.69
CA GLY A 19 -19.44 -0.17 28.76
C GLY A 19 -19.16 1.24 28.25
N CYS A 20 -17.92 1.67 28.42
CA CYS A 20 -17.35 2.80 27.69
C CYS A 20 -17.34 2.47 26.20
N THR A 21 -18.38 2.87 25.48
CA THR A 21 -18.32 2.91 24.02
C THR A 21 -17.54 4.16 23.66
N GLN A 22 -16.22 4.01 23.52
CA GLN A 22 -15.35 5.10 23.12
C GLN A 22 -15.67 5.43 21.66
N ALA A 23 -16.51 6.45 21.45
CA ALA A 23 -16.82 6.95 20.12
C ALA A 23 -15.51 7.39 19.46
N GLN A 24 -15.11 6.70 18.39
CA GLN A 24 -13.96 7.11 17.59
C GLN A 24 -14.22 8.54 17.09
N PRO A 25 -13.33 9.50 17.37
CA PRO A 25 -13.49 10.86 16.90
C PRO A 25 -13.60 10.84 15.37
N ASN A 26 -14.74 11.31 14.88
CA ASN A 26 -15.00 11.43 13.45
C ASN A 26 -14.16 12.60 12.94
N HIS A 27 -12.93 12.34 12.53
CA HIS A 27 -12.07 13.32 11.91
C HIS A 27 -12.52 13.49 10.45
N PRO A 28 -13.17 14.61 10.07
CA PRO A 28 -13.52 14.83 8.67
C PRO A 28 -12.24 14.85 7.83
N PRO A 29 -12.20 14.18 6.66
CA PRO A 29 -11.05 14.16 5.79
C PRO A 29 -10.55 15.58 5.49
N ARG A 30 -9.29 15.87 5.78
CA ARG A 30 -8.66 17.14 5.41
C ARG A 30 -8.46 17.16 3.89
N THR A 31 -9.00 18.18 3.22
CA THR A 31 -8.76 18.39 1.78
C THR A 31 -7.44 19.16 1.61
N LEU A 32 -6.43 18.51 1.04
CA LEU A 32 -5.17 19.13 0.65
C LEU A 32 -5.32 19.64 -0.79
N GLN A 33 -5.04 20.92 -1.05
CA GLN A 33 -4.93 21.40 -2.42
C GLN A 33 -3.57 20.97 -2.98
N ILE A 34 -3.60 19.96 -3.85
CA ILE A 34 -2.44 19.42 -4.55
C ILE A 34 -2.53 19.98 -5.97
N GLU A 35 -1.56 20.81 -6.38
CA GLU A 35 -1.53 21.44 -7.71
C GLU A 35 -1.15 20.47 -8.86
N GLN A 36 -1.17 19.16 -8.60
CA GLN A 36 -0.89 18.14 -9.60
C GLN A 36 -2.13 17.30 -9.86
N THR A 37 -2.69 17.39 -11.07
CA THR A 37 -3.77 16.53 -11.54
C THR A 37 -3.17 15.25 -12.11
N TRP A 38 -3.05 14.22 -11.28
CA TRP A 38 -2.60 12.89 -11.71
C TRP A 38 -3.76 12.15 -12.39
N GLN A 39 -3.50 11.35 -13.42
CA GLN A 39 -4.50 10.52 -14.08
C GLN A 39 -5.04 9.41 -13.15
N LEU A 40 -4.18 8.88 -12.30
CA LEU A 40 -4.49 7.85 -11.31
C LEU A 40 -5.08 8.48 -10.04
N GLN A 41 -6.30 8.08 -9.69
CA GLN A 41 -7.04 8.60 -8.54
C GLN A 41 -7.57 7.46 -7.65
N PRO A 42 -7.69 7.67 -6.32
CA PRO A 42 -8.32 6.71 -5.43
C PRO A 42 -9.73 6.33 -5.90
N GLY A 43 -10.04 5.03 -5.86
CA GLY A 43 -11.31 4.49 -6.34
C GLY A 43 -11.30 4.01 -7.80
N HIS A 44 -10.38 4.49 -8.63
CA HIS A 44 -10.17 3.94 -9.98
C HIS A 44 -9.66 2.49 -9.90
N SER A 45 -9.83 1.74 -11.00
CA SER A 45 -9.34 0.37 -11.13
C SER A 45 -8.36 0.22 -12.29
N ILE A 46 -7.34 -0.62 -12.12
CA ILE A 46 -6.33 -0.95 -13.13
C ILE A 46 -6.03 -2.45 -13.05
N ALA A 47 -6.04 -3.15 -14.18
CA ALA A 47 -5.93 -4.62 -14.23
C ALA A 47 -6.85 -5.37 -13.22
N GLY A 48 -8.02 -4.84 -12.89
CA GLY A 48 -8.94 -5.41 -11.90
C GLY A 48 -8.61 -5.11 -10.43
N HIS A 49 -7.57 -4.31 -10.17
CA HIS A 49 -7.15 -3.87 -8.84
C HIS A 49 -7.56 -2.43 -8.56
N ARG A 50 -8.03 -2.17 -7.33
CA ARG A 50 -8.46 -0.84 -6.90
C ARG A 50 -7.27 0.00 -6.40
N ILE A 51 -7.20 1.25 -6.86
CA ILE A 51 -6.31 2.27 -6.31
C ILE A 51 -6.90 2.78 -5.00
N VAL A 52 -6.12 2.77 -3.90
CA VAL A 52 -6.60 3.17 -2.57
C VAL A 52 -6.00 4.49 -2.07
N SER A 53 -4.87 4.94 -2.62
CA SER A 53 -4.28 6.26 -2.35
C SER A 53 -3.42 6.74 -3.52
N GLY A 54 -3.21 8.05 -3.63
CA GLY A 54 -2.29 8.67 -4.59
C GLY A 54 -1.70 9.98 -4.06
N LEU A 55 -0.38 10.03 -3.85
CA LEU A 55 0.39 11.24 -3.54
C LEU A 55 1.90 10.95 -3.70
N GLY A 56 2.45 11.17 -4.90
CA GLY A 56 3.86 10.83 -5.22
C GLY A 56 4.11 9.33 -5.41
N ASP A 57 3.39 8.49 -4.67
CA ASP A 57 3.23 7.05 -4.89
C ASP A 57 1.74 6.67 -4.97
N ILE A 58 1.46 5.48 -5.50
CA ILE A 58 0.12 4.88 -5.54
C ILE A 58 0.09 3.65 -4.64
N SER A 59 -1.03 3.44 -3.94
CA SER A 59 -1.29 2.19 -3.21
C SER A 59 -2.31 1.36 -3.96
N VAL A 60 -1.97 0.10 -4.23
CA VAL A 60 -2.79 -0.85 -5.00
C VAL A 60 -3.12 -2.07 -4.15
N GLN A 61 -4.39 -2.44 -4.09
CA GLN A 61 -4.80 -3.67 -3.39
C GLN A 61 -4.53 -4.90 -4.26
N VAL A 62 -3.49 -5.67 -3.92
CA VAL A 62 -3.01 -6.82 -4.70
C VAL A 62 -3.56 -8.16 -4.17
N LYS A 63 -4.13 -8.18 -2.95
CA LYS A 63 -4.85 -9.35 -2.37
C LYS A 63 -4.01 -10.63 -2.26
N GLY A 64 -2.70 -10.50 -2.05
CA GLY A 64 -1.75 -11.61 -1.94
C GLY A 64 -1.27 -12.14 -3.29
N ASN A 65 -1.67 -11.51 -4.40
CA ASN A 65 -1.24 -11.92 -5.74
C ASN A 65 0.24 -11.60 -5.99
N ARG A 66 0.76 -12.23 -7.05
CA ARG A 66 2.12 -11.99 -7.52
C ARG A 66 2.25 -10.60 -8.14
N VAL A 67 3.41 -10.01 -7.96
CA VAL A 67 3.87 -8.80 -8.62
C VAL A 67 4.95 -9.21 -9.63
N TYR A 68 4.83 -8.73 -10.87
CA TYR A 68 5.64 -9.18 -11.99
C TYR A 68 6.59 -8.07 -12.47
N ALA A 69 7.69 -8.47 -13.09
CA ALA A 69 8.59 -7.55 -13.77
C ALA A 69 7.93 -7.04 -15.07
N PRO A 70 7.78 -5.72 -15.24
CA PRO A 70 7.11 -5.17 -16.43
C PRO A 70 7.97 -5.25 -17.70
N PHE A 71 9.28 -5.44 -17.54
CA PHE A 71 10.29 -5.58 -18.59
C PHE A 71 11.40 -6.52 -18.10
N ASP A 72 12.34 -6.87 -18.97
CA ASP A 72 13.63 -7.41 -18.53
C ASP A 72 14.38 -6.34 -17.72
N GLY A 73 14.95 -6.72 -16.58
CA GLY A 73 15.58 -5.76 -15.69
C GLY A 73 16.19 -6.40 -14.46
N THR A 74 16.54 -5.55 -13.49
CA THR A 74 17.20 -5.96 -12.25
C THR A 74 16.38 -5.49 -11.05
N VAL A 75 16.23 -6.39 -10.07
CA VAL A 75 15.57 -6.11 -8.79
C VAL A 75 16.63 -5.97 -7.70
N GLU A 76 16.64 -4.82 -7.05
CA GLU A 76 17.59 -4.46 -6.00
C GLU A 76 16.86 -4.22 -4.67
N PRO A 77 17.44 -4.62 -3.52
CA PRO A 77 16.83 -4.38 -2.22
C PRO A 77 16.78 -2.87 -1.89
N HIS A 78 15.68 -2.43 -1.27
CA HIS A 78 15.54 -1.06 -0.77
C HIS A 78 14.71 -1.04 0.52
N ALA A 79 15.34 -0.75 1.66
CA ALA A 79 14.67 -0.78 2.97
C ALA A 79 13.93 -2.12 3.25
N THR A 80 13.16 -2.18 4.34
CA THR A 80 12.37 -3.37 4.67
C THR A 80 11.15 -3.46 3.75
N ASP A 81 10.91 -4.64 3.16
CA ASP A 81 9.78 -4.95 2.28
C ASP A 81 9.63 -4.04 1.05
N CYS A 82 10.69 -3.33 0.63
CA CYS A 82 10.72 -2.68 -0.67
C CYS A 82 11.89 -3.13 -1.53
N VAL A 83 11.69 -2.95 -2.83
CA VAL A 83 12.69 -3.17 -3.87
C VAL A 83 12.67 -2.02 -4.86
N PHE A 84 13.82 -1.78 -5.49
CA PHE A 84 13.89 -1.05 -6.74
C PHE A 84 13.89 -2.02 -7.90
N PHE A 85 13.16 -1.67 -8.95
CA PHE A 85 13.26 -2.30 -10.26
C PHE A 85 13.80 -1.27 -11.25
N SER A 86 14.82 -1.66 -12.01
CA SER A 86 15.43 -0.88 -13.08
C SER A 86 15.47 -1.71 -14.36
N SER A 87 15.44 -1.05 -15.52
CA SER A 87 15.54 -1.72 -16.81
C SER A 87 16.31 -0.86 -17.81
N SER A 88 17.17 -1.49 -18.59
CA SER A 88 17.86 -0.85 -19.71
C SER A 88 16.93 -0.45 -20.85
N GLN A 89 15.72 -1.01 -20.90
CA GLN A 89 14.68 -0.62 -21.86
C GLN A 89 14.08 0.76 -21.56
N VAL A 90 14.12 1.17 -20.28
CA VAL A 90 13.64 2.47 -19.78
C VAL A 90 14.68 3.10 -18.84
N PRO A 91 15.89 3.43 -19.33
CA PRO A 91 17.08 3.65 -18.51
C PRO A 91 17.03 4.92 -17.64
N ALA A 92 16.10 5.84 -17.93
CA ALA A 92 15.90 7.05 -17.14
C ALA A 92 14.92 6.85 -15.97
N TYR A 93 14.39 5.64 -15.76
CA TYR A 93 13.34 5.36 -14.79
C TYR A 93 13.77 4.32 -13.74
N LEU A 94 13.32 4.55 -12.51
CA LEU A 94 13.36 3.59 -11.41
C LEU A 94 11.95 3.38 -10.87
N ILE A 95 11.61 2.13 -10.55
CA ILE A 95 10.33 1.79 -9.95
C ILE A 95 10.58 1.30 -8.53
N ARG A 96 10.04 2.01 -7.54
CA ARG A 96 10.03 1.56 -6.15
C ARG A 96 8.77 0.76 -5.90
N LEU A 97 8.93 -0.47 -5.40
CA LEU A 97 7.84 -1.37 -5.06
C LEU A 97 7.95 -1.71 -3.57
N CYS A 98 7.00 -1.26 -2.75
CA CYS A 98 6.96 -1.53 -1.31
C CYS A 98 5.76 -2.42 -0.93
N GLY A 99 5.91 -3.17 0.16
CA GLY A 99 4.96 -4.20 0.57
C GLY A 99 5.14 -5.51 -0.21
N ILE A 100 6.34 -5.73 -0.79
CA ILE A 100 6.69 -6.97 -1.49
C ILE A 100 7.19 -7.99 -0.46
N GLN A 101 6.63 -9.19 -0.52
CA GLN A 101 6.99 -10.35 0.29
C GLN A 101 7.69 -11.38 -0.60
N ARG A 102 8.69 -12.07 -0.03
CA ARG A 102 9.50 -13.11 -0.72
C ARG A 102 10.10 -12.58 -2.04
N SER A 103 10.75 -11.42 -1.95
CA SER A 103 11.37 -10.75 -3.09
C SER A 103 12.41 -11.65 -3.77
N ARG A 104 12.40 -11.67 -5.10
CA ARG A 104 13.46 -12.20 -5.93
C ARG A 104 14.38 -11.04 -6.33
N PHE A 105 15.65 -11.15 -5.95
CA PHE A 105 16.67 -10.15 -6.27
C PHE A 105 17.52 -10.57 -7.48
N GLY A 106 18.16 -9.59 -8.11
CA GLY A 106 18.98 -9.77 -9.30
C GLY A 106 18.18 -9.68 -10.59
N ASP A 107 18.71 -10.28 -11.65
CA ASP A 107 18.11 -10.19 -12.98
C ASP A 107 16.81 -10.99 -13.07
N VAL A 108 15.81 -10.34 -13.67
CA VAL A 108 14.48 -10.90 -13.93
C VAL A 108 14.08 -10.61 -15.36
N ARG A 109 13.34 -11.55 -15.95
CA ARG A 109 12.74 -11.36 -17.26
C ARG A 109 11.35 -10.77 -17.14
N GLU A 110 10.88 -10.14 -18.22
CA GLU A 110 9.50 -9.69 -18.32
C GLU A 110 8.51 -10.82 -17.93
N GLY A 111 7.52 -10.47 -17.11
CA GLY A 111 6.50 -11.40 -16.64
C GLY A 111 6.97 -12.41 -15.58
N GLU A 112 8.25 -12.40 -15.20
CA GLU A 112 8.71 -13.14 -14.02
C GLU A 112 8.25 -12.46 -12.74
N ALA A 113 7.96 -13.27 -11.71
CA ALA A 113 7.51 -12.75 -10.43
C ALA A 113 8.69 -12.10 -9.67
N ILE A 114 8.49 -10.85 -9.28
CA ILE A 114 9.37 -10.12 -8.35
C ILE A 114 9.04 -10.57 -6.92
N GLY A 115 7.78 -10.87 -6.62
CA GLY A 115 7.34 -11.32 -5.31
C GLY A 115 5.82 -11.42 -5.22
N ASN A 116 5.27 -11.32 -4.01
CA ASN A 116 3.83 -11.23 -3.75
C ASN A 116 3.52 -10.05 -2.84
N SER A 117 2.29 -9.56 -2.88
CA SER A 117 1.88 -8.43 -2.04
C SER A 117 0.39 -8.46 -1.73
N THR A 118 0.00 -8.03 -0.54
CA THR A 118 -1.41 -7.74 -0.20
C THR A 118 -1.79 -6.31 -0.58
N LEU A 119 -0.88 -5.38 -0.31
CA LEU A 119 -0.99 -3.95 -0.60
C LEU A 119 0.36 -3.50 -1.15
N LEU A 120 0.39 -3.13 -2.42
CA LEU A 120 1.60 -2.73 -3.11
C LEU A 120 1.63 -1.21 -3.19
N GLN A 121 2.68 -0.58 -2.67
CA GLN A 121 2.95 0.82 -2.96
C GLN A 121 3.91 0.92 -4.14
N VAL A 122 3.55 1.70 -5.15
CA VAL A 122 4.34 1.90 -6.37
C VAL A 122 4.70 3.37 -6.50
N ALA A 123 5.98 3.66 -6.64
CA ALA A 123 6.47 4.98 -7.01
C ALA A 123 7.36 4.88 -8.24
N VAL A 124 7.26 5.84 -9.15
CA VAL A 124 8.17 5.93 -10.31
C VAL A 124 9.01 7.17 -10.17
N LEU A 125 10.32 6.99 -10.32
CA LEU A 125 11.29 8.07 -10.31
C LEU A 125 11.85 8.23 -11.72
N ARG A 126 11.99 9.47 -12.17
CA ARG A 126 12.66 9.82 -13.42
C ARG A 126 13.94 10.58 -13.12
N ARG A 127 15.04 10.15 -13.74
CA ARG A 127 16.33 10.86 -13.68
C ARG A 127 16.24 12.16 -14.46
N GLN A 128 16.57 13.26 -13.79
CA GLN A 128 16.63 14.60 -14.37
C GLN A 128 17.98 14.83 -15.06
N PRO A 129 18.08 15.82 -15.98
CA PRO A 129 19.36 16.19 -16.60
C PRO A 129 20.44 16.57 -15.59
N SER A 130 20.04 17.10 -14.43
CA SER A 130 20.93 17.40 -13.29
C SER A 130 21.50 16.15 -12.59
N GLY A 131 21.05 14.95 -12.97
CA GLY A 131 21.41 13.68 -12.33
C GLY A 131 20.56 13.31 -11.12
N GLN A 132 19.70 14.21 -10.63
CA GLN A 132 18.78 13.99 -9.52
C GLN A 132 17.56 13.15 -9.95
N TRP A 133 16.87 12.53 -8.99
CA TRP A 133 15.64 11.78 -9.23
C TRP A 133 14.41 12.59 -8.82
N ALA A 134 13.36 12.57 -9.63
CA ALA A 134 12.08 13.19 -9.32
C ALA A 134 10.95 12.16 -9.40
N LEU A 135 9.99 12.23 -8.48
CA LEU A 135 8.77 11.44 -8.56
C LEU A 135 7.94 11.89 -9.76
N VAL A 136 7.45 10.90 -10.51
CA VAL A 136 6.56 11.10 -11.65
C VAL A 136 5.43 10.09 -11.58
N GLU A 137 4.33 10.42 -12.25
CA GLU A 137 3.20 9.51 -12.34
C GLU A 137 3.59 8.20 -13.07
N PRO A 138 3.35 7.02 -12.49
CA PRO A 138 3.50 5.76 -13.20
C PRO A 138 2.51 5.67 -14.35
N SER A 139 2.99 5.29 -15.54
CA SER A 139 2.08 4.99 -16.66
C SER A 139 1.22 3.76 -16.33
N THR A 140 -0.05 3.79 -16.76
CA THR A 140 -0.98 2.67 -16.59
C THR A 140 -0.46 1.37 -17.19
N SER A 141 0.17 1.41 -18.36
CA SER A 141 0.69 0.21 -19.03
C SER A 141 1.77 -0.51 -18.22
N ILE A 142 2.69 0.22 -17.59
CA ILE A 142 3.72 -0.36 -16.71
C ILE A 142 3.06 -1.03 -15.49
N LEU A 143 2.08 -0.36 -14.88
CA LEU A 143 1.36 -0.92 -13.74
C LEU A 143 0.58 -2.18 -14.11
N GLU A 144 -0.08 -2.20 -15.26
CA GLU A 144 -0.81 -3.38 -15.73
C GLU A 144 0.11 -4.59 -15.88
N ARG A 145 1.29 -4.42 -16.49
CA ARG A 145 2.31 -5.48 -16.62
C ARG A 145 2.89 -5.91 -15.26
N THR A 146 2.92 -4.99 -14.30
CA THR A 146 3.41 -5.26 -12.94
C THR A 146 2.39 -6.04 -12.11
N LEU A 147 1.09 -5.84 -12.36
CA LEU A 147 -0.02 -6.43 -11.60
C LEU A 147 -0.61 -7.68 -12.23
N ARG A 148 -0.43 -7.86 -13.55
CA ARG A 148 -0.93 -8.99 -14.31
C ARG A 148 0.17 -9.50 -15.23
N LYS A 149 0.38 -10.82 -15.22
CA LYS A 149 1.30 -11.47 -16.14
C LYS A 149 0.90 -11.14 -17.59
N PRO A 150 1.83 -10.70 -18.46
CA PRO A 150 1.57 -10.50 -19.88
C PRO A 150 1.03 -11.75 -20.57
#